data_AF-A0ABD2Y622-F1
#
_entry.id   AF-A0ABD2Y622-F1
#
_cell.length_a   1.000
_cell.length_b   1.000
_cell.length_c   1.000
_cell.angle_alpha   90.00
_cell.angle_beta   90.00
_cell.angle_gamma   90.00
#
_symmetry.space_group_name_H-M   'P 1'
#
loop_
_entity.id
_entity.type
_entity.pdbx_description
1 polymer ?
#
loop_
_entity_poly.entity_id
_entity_poly.type
_entity_poly.pdbx_seq_one_letter_code
_entity_poly.pdbx_strand_id
1 'polypeptide(L)'
;MRIIPASMSTFYSAPSIRIKSSSISPSLSYFSSSSSASFSSSFQADSRNFICLKTFFPRNSMSHQNNRHFSSVSAPVSSDRPQNSSFKGGESFFRSILASMEAIYLTRNPTAKSILELVHSVDNEQIYYDHFAFRTFGVNGHGIDSMARIFLDFGYVQREELRFPAKKLKAFWFSPPKVQFSDGGAGVNGPLPRIFISELLVDELSPQAQEIIRKYTDVSGNGNKHATLASCLGSLTWEKPSYSEFQQLASESEYAAWTLVNGYALNHVTISTHRLKSNLRSIKSLNQFIEENGYKLNSEGGVLKVSPDGLLLQSSTVADSVSFQFADGIEKSVPCSYIEFAERLVLPEYKNLSEKEVKEFHRRDGFEVGNADKIFESTSSDQLTRRAA
;
A
#
# COMPACT_ATOMS: atom_id res chain seq x y z
N MET A 1 27.41 -29.12 -78.58
CA MET A 1 26.65 -27.87 -78.38
C MET A 1 27.40 -27.03 -77.34
N ARG A 2 27.43 -25.70 -77.51
CA ARG A 2 28.58 -24.82 -77.27
C ARG A 2 28.95 -24.49 -75.81
N ILE A 3 30.22 -24.08 -75.69
CA ILE A 3 31.04 -23.65 -74.56
C ILE A 3 31.30 -22.11 -74.70
N ILE A 4 31.48 -21.37 -73.57
CA ILE A 4 32.11 -20.01 -73.37
C ILE A 4 31.30 -18.75 -73.83
N PRO A 5 31.49 -17.49 -73.29
CA PRO A 5 32.49 -16.93 -72.33
C PRO A 5 31.98 -16.08 -71.11
N ALA A 6 32.98 -15.59 -70.36
CA ALA A 6 33.05 -14.88 -69.08
C ALA A 6 33.04 -13.32 -69.07
N SER A 7 33.09 -12.74 -67.85
CA SER A 7 33.81 -11.53 -67.34
C SER A 7 32.95 -10.76 -66.29
N MET A 8 33.37 -10.05 -65.23
CA MET A 8 34.66 -9.68 -64.61
C MET A 8 34.39 -9.03 -63.21
N SER A 9 35.34 -9.16 -62.25
CA SER A 9 35.75 -8.24 -61.13
C SER A 9 34.71 -7.68 -60.12
N THR A 10 34.94 -7.52 -58.80
CA THR A 10 36.17 -7.21 -58.04
C THR A 10 35.93 -7.44 -56.53
N PHE A 11 36.98 -7.80 -55.79
CA PHE A 11 37.05 -7.92 -54.33
C PHE A 11 37.35 -6.59 -53.64
N TYR A 12 36.82 -6.36 -52.43
CA TYR A 12 37.42 -5.49 -51.41
C TYR A 12 37.24 -6.11 -50.02
N SER A 13 38.37 -6.30 -49.32
CA SER A 13 38.50 -6.75 -47.93
C SER A 13 39.07 -5.61 -47.09
N ALA A 14 38.57 -5.41 -45.86
CA ALA A 14 39.22 -4.62 -44.79
C ALA A 14 38.56 -4.93 -43.42
N PRO A 15 39.21 -4.67 -42.26
CA PRO A 15 39.49 -5.71 -41.28
C PRO A 15 38.95 -5.47 -39.85
N SER A 16 39.01 -6.54 -39.04
CA SER A 16 38.77 -6.56 -37.60
C SER A 16 39.79 -5.75 -36.79
N ILE A 17 39.30 -4.96 -35.82
CA ILE A 17 40.13 -4.25 -34.84
C ILE A 17 39.96 -4.88 -33.46
N ARG A 18 41.11 -5.23 -32.88
CA ARG A 18 41.36 -5.78 -31.55
C ARG A 18 41.77 -4.61 -30.64
N ILE A 19 41.05 -4.37 -29.54
CA ILE A 19 41.47 -3.38 -28.52
C ILE A 19 42.06 -4.11 -27.32
N LYS A 20 43.25 -3.64 -26.94
CA LYS A 20 44.13 -4.16 -25.89
C LYS A 20 43.72 -3.65 -24.50
N SER A 21 43.98 -4.51 -23.52
CA SER A 21 44.12 -4.19 -22.09
C SER A 21 45.34 -3.32 -21.81
N SER A 22 45.20 -2.33 -20.93
CA SER A 22 46.33 -1.63 -20.30
C SER A 22 46.06 -1.38 -18.82
N SER A 23 46.92 -1.97 -17.99
CA SER A 23 47.11 -1.77 -16.56
C SER A 23 48.05 -0.58 -16.29
N ILE A 24 47.68 0.37 -15.44
CA ILE A 24 48.63 1.31 -14.79
C ILE A 24 48.11 1.69 -13.39
N SER A 25 48.92 1.42 -12.38
CA SER A 25 48.84 1.97 -11.01
C SER A 25 49.49 3.36 -10.95
N PRO A 26 49.22 4.17 -9.90
CA PRO A 26 50.37 4.68 -9.14
C PRO A 26 50.16 4.76 -7.62
N SER A 27 51.28 4.64 -6.92
CA SER A 27 51.47 4.71 -5.47
C SER A 27 51.82 6.13 -4.97
N LEU A 28 51.17 6.53 -3.87
CA LEU A 28 51.62 7.27 -2.66
C LEU A 28 52.77 8.31 -2.71
N SER A 29 52.52 9.52 -2.18
CA SER A 29 53.16 10.00 -0.90
C SER A 29 52.71 11.42 -0.43
N TYR A 30 52.22 11.46 0.82
CA TYR A 30 52.50 12.31 2.00
C TYR A 30 52.30 13.85 2.13
N PHE A 31 51.86 14.19 3.36
CA PHE A 31 51.71 15.46 4.13
C PHE A 31 50.43 16.29 3.87
N SER A 32 49.67 16.80 4.85
CA SER A 32 49.85 16.97 6.30
C SER A 32 48.50 17.23 7.01
N SER A 33 48.47 16.90 8.30
CA SER A 33 47.48 17.17 9.37
C SER A 33 46.61 18.45 9.27
N SER A 34 45.33 18.32 9.62
CA SER A 34 44.68 19.18 10.64
C SER A 34 43.35 18.60 11.13
N SER A 35 43.11 18.88 12.39
CA SER A 35 42.11 18.41 13.35
C SER A 35 40.67 18.83 13.05
N SER A 36 39.67 18.03 13.43
CA SER A 36 38.56 18.48 14.29
C SER A 36 37.50 17.40 14.58
N ALA A 37 37.31 17.18 15.88
CA ALA A 37 36.05 16.96 16.61
C ALA A 37 35.06 15.89 16.12
N SER A 38 35.19 14.71 16.72
CA SER A 38 34.10 13.78 16.99
C SER A 38 33.15 14.36 18.05
N PHE A 39 31.89 14.60 17.68
CA PHE A 39 30.80 14.86 18.64
C PHE A 39 30.19 13.53 19.08
N SER A 40 30.56 13.08 20.27
CA SER A 40 29.84 12.08 21.05
C SER A 40 28.91 12.80 22.02
N SER A 41 27.59 12.74 21.80
CA SER A 41 26.60 13.16 22.79
C SER A 41 26.23 11.99 23.69
N SER A 42 27.09 11.74 24.68
CA SER A 42 26.75 10.97 25.87
C SER A 42 25.94 11.86 26.82
N PHE A 43 24.61 11.71 26.85
CA PHE A 43 23.82 12.21 27.98
C PHE A 43 23.77 11.11 29.05
N GLN A 44 24.53 11.34 30.12
CA GLN A 44 24.45 10.60 31.37
C GLN A 44 23.05 10.79 31.97
N ALA A 45 22.40 9.67 32.26
CA ALA A 45 21.24 9.61 33.14
C ALA A 45 21.75 9.66 34.58
N ASP A 46 21.46 10.76 35.29
CA ASP A 46 21.59 10.81 36.75
C ASP A 46 20.24 10.61 37.42
N SER A 47 20.26 9.66 38.35
CA SER A 47 19.14 9.17 39.13
C SER A 47 18.77 10.09 40.30
N ARG A 48 17.55 9.86 40.81
CA ARG A 48 16.98 10.23 42.13
C ARG A 48 16.09 11.49 42.14
N ASN A 49 14.77 11.29 42.22
CA ASN A 49 14.09 11.15 43.52
C ASN A 49 12.59 10.87 43.33
N PHE A 50 12.13 9.80 43.97
CA PHE A 50 10.71 9.52 44.21
C PHE A 50 10.14 10.56 45.18
N ILE A 51 9.05 11.24 44.80
CA ILE A 51 8.13 11.84 45.77
C ILE A 51 6.73 11.36 45.44
N CYS A 52 6.25 10.48 46.33
CA CYS A 52 4.89 10.00 46.45
C CYS A 52 4.04 11.10 47.11
N LEU A 53 3.07 11.68 46.40
CA LEU A 53 1.99 12.44 47.04
C LEU A 53 0.75 11.54 47.17
N LYS A 54 0.57 11.03 48.38
CA LYS A 54 -0.71 10.52 48.87
C LYS A 54 -1.62 11.72 49.16
N THR A 55 -2.76 11.82 48.50
CA THR A 55 -3.86 12.66 48.95
C THR A 55 -4.97 11.78 49.52
N PHE A 56 -5.15 11.89 50.83
CA PHE A 56 -6.30 11.38 51.57
C PHE A 56 -7.50 12.30 51.29
N PHE A 57 -8.67 11.72 51.02
CA PHE A 57 -9.95 12.36 51.32
C PHE A 57 -10.92 11.35 51.97
N PRO A 58 -11.63 11.75 53.04
CA PRO A 58 -12.49 10.86 53.81
C PRO A 58 -13.87 10.71 53.16
N ARG A 59 -14.46 9.54 53.36
CA ARG A 59 -15.82 9.18 52.99
C ARG A 59 -16.76 9.62 54.12
N ASN A 60 -17.76 10.45 53.83
CA ASN A 60 -19.05 10.36 54.52
C ASN A 60 -20.18 10.99 53.70
N SER A 61 -21.32 10.32 53.79
CA SER A 61 -22.57 10.47 53.04
C SER A 61 -23.56 11.37 53.79
N MET A 62 -24.31 12.21 53.07
CA MET A 62 -25.79 12.27 53.06
C MET A 62 -26.31 13.57 52.42
N SER A 63 -27.20 13.37 51.44
CA SER A 63 -28.36 14.19 51.00
C SER A 63 -28.41 15.71 51.23
N HIS A 64 -28.53 16.46 50.12
CA HIS A 64 -29.69 17.33 49.89
C HIS A 64 -29.80 17.73 48.41
N GLN A 65 -31.04 17.66 47.90
CA GLN A 65 -31.46 18.17 46.60
C GLN A 65 -31.13 19.66 46.47
N ASN A 66 -30.55 20.04 45.33
CA ASN A 66 -30.77 21.36 44.76
C ASN A 66 -30.53 21.32 43.25
N ASN A 67 -31.63 21.49 42.50
CA ASN A 67 -31.65 21.72 41.07
C ASN A 67 -30.75 22.91 40.72
N ARG A 68 -29.68 22.67 39.96
CA ARG A 68 -28.98 23.72 39.23
C ARG A 68 -29.10 23.44 37.74
N HIS A 69 -29.98 24.22 37.12
CA HIS A 69 -30.08 24.40 35.69
C HIS A 69 -28.69 24.70 35.10
N PHE A 70 -28.19 23.81 34.26
CA PHE A 70 -27.14 24.17 33.31
C PHE A 70 -27.81 24.88 32.15
N SER A 71 -27.65 26.21 32.11
CA SER A 71 -28.10 27.05 31.00
C SER A 71 -27.38 26.62 29.72
N SER A 72 -28.12 26.01 28.80
CA SER A 72 -27.70 25.86 27.41
C SER A 72 -27.59 27.26 26.80
N VAL A 73 -26.39 27.69 26.46
CA VAL A 73 -26.21 28.87 25.61
C VAL A 73 -26.58 28.45 24.18
N SER A 74 -27.86 28.64 23.85
CA SER A 74 -28.35 28.55 22.48
C SER A 74 -27.80 29.75 21.71
N ALA A 75 -26.81 29.53 20.84
CA ALA A 75 -26.42 30.53 19.86
C ALA A 75 -27.55 30.69 18.83
N PRO A 76 -27.92 31.94 18.46
CA PRO A 76 -28.98 32.14 17.50
C PRO A 76 -28.52 31.63 16.13
N VAL A 77 -29.43 30.94 15.44
CA VAL A 77 -29.29 30.57 14.03
C VAL A 77 -29.25 31.87 13.23
N SER A 78 -28.04 32.38 12.96
CA SER A 78 -27.83 33.30 11.86
C SER A 78 -27.70 32.46 10.59
N SER A 79 -28.76 32.46 9.79
CA SER A 79 -28.70 32.08 8.38
C SER A 79 -27.61 32.89 7.67
N ASP A 80 -26.88 32.24 6.78
CA ASP A 80 -25.83 32.77 5.89
C ASP A 80 -24.39 32.81 6.43
N ARG A 81 -23.87 31.65 6.87
CA ARG A 81 -22.44 31.32 6.73
C ARG A 81 -22.28 30.14 5.78
N PRO A 82 -21.36 30.18 4.79
CA PRO A 82 -21.16 29.05 3.90
C PRO A 82 -20.59 27.89 4.72
N GLN A 83 -21.27 26.74 4.70
CA GLN A 83 -20.82 25.48 5.33
C GLN A 83 -19.49 24.93 4.79
N ASN A 84 -18.78 25.69 3.95
CA ASN A 84 -17.56 25.30 3.26
C ASN A 84 -16.33 25.17 4.17
N SER A 85 -16.25 25.82 5.34
CA SER A 85 -15.03 25.82 6.15
C SER A 85 -14.86 24.54 6.98
N SER A 86 -15.94 24.02 7.56
CA SER A 86 -15.90 22.78 8.37
C SER A 86 -15.61 21.54 7.50
N PHE A 87 -16.15 21.51 6.27
CA PHE A 87 -15.91 20.43 5.32
C PHE A 87 -14.47 20.44 4.78
N LYS A 88 -13.91 21.62 4.48
CA LYS A 88 -12.52 21.77 4.04
C LYS A 88 -11.49 21.33 5.10
N GLY A 89 -11.76 21.62 6.38
CA GLY A 89 -10.92 21.16 7.49
C GLY A 89 -10.91 19.63 7.62
N GLY A 90 -12.08 19.01 7.51
CA GLY A 90 -12.23 17.55 7.53
C GLY A 90 -11.51 16.87 6.35
N GLU A 91 -11.67 17.40 5.13
CA GLU A 91 -11.00 16.86 3.95
C GLU A 91 -9.47 16.93 4.06
N SER A 92 -8.91 18.08 4.46
CA SER A 92 -7.46 18.24 4.61
C SER A 92 -6.88 17.28 5.65
N PHE A 93 -7.59 17.11 6.78
CA PHE A 93 -7.21 16.13 7.80
C PHE A 93 -7.25 14.69 7.26
N PHE A 94 -8.29 14.33 6.51
CA PHE A 94 -8.39 13.00 5.90
C PHE A 94 -7.28 12.75 4.87
N ARG A 95 -6.94 13.75 4.03
CA ARG A 95 -5.81 13.64 3.11
C ARG A 95 -4.48 13.46 3.85
N SER A 96 -4.32 14.11 5.00
CA SER A 96 -3.13 13.91 5.87
C SER A 96 -3.06 12.49 6.44
N ILE A 97 -4.20 11.87 6.74
CA ILE A 97 -4.27 10.45 7.13
C ILE A 97 -3.79 9.57 5.97
N LEU A 98 -4.33 9.76 4.75
CA LEU A 98 -3.93 8.99 3.57
C LEU A 98 -2.43 9.17 3.27
N ALA A 99 -1.93 10.41 3.34
CA ALA A 99 -0.51 10.73 3.14
C ALA A 99 0.38 10.04 4.18
N SER A 100 -0.08 9.91 5.43
CA SER A 100 0.67 9.22 6.47
C SER A 100 0.76 7.71 6.19
N MET A 101 -0.35 7.08 5.78
CA MET A 101 -0.35 5.67 5.37
C MET A 101 0.56 5.43 4.15
N GLU A 102 0.48 6.31 3.16
CA GLU A 102 1.34 6.27 1.97
C GLU A 102 2.81 6.44 2.33
N ALA A 103 3.17 7.39 3.20
CA ALA A 103 4.55 7.62 3.61
C ALA A 103 5.18 6.37 4.26
N ILE A 104 4.45 5.70 5.14
CA ILE A 104 4.89 4.42 5.74
C ILE A 104 5.04 3.35 4.66
N TYR A 105 4.07 3.24 3.75
CA TYR A 105 4.13 2.31 2.63
C TYR A 105 5.37 2.55 1.76
N LEU A 106 5.63 3.77 1.31
CA LEU A 106 6.78 4.08 0.45
C LEU A 106 8.13 3.92 1.15
N THR A 107 8.17 4.10 2.47
CA THR A 107 9.39 3.88 3.27
C THR A 107 9.75 2.40 3.35
N ARG A 108 8.75 1.52 3.41
CA ARG A 108 8.95 0.07 3.55
C ARG A 108 9.05 -0.68 2.22
N ASN A 109 8.67 -0.03 1.12
CA ASN A 109 8.53 -0.67 -0.20
C ASN A 109 9.30 0.13 -1.26
N PRO A 110 10.64 -0.03 -1.33
CA PRO A 110 11.49 0.69 -2.28
C PRO A 110 11.07 0.47 -3.74
N THR A 111 10.59 -0.71 -4.12
CA THR A 111 10.11 -0.99 -5.49
C THR A 111 8.94 -0.09 -5.84
N ALA A 112 7.95 0.02 -4.96
CA ALA A 112 6.78 0.87 -5.18
C ALA A 112 7.18 2.35 -5.30
N LYS A 113 8.08 2.81 -4.42
CA LYS A 113 8.59 4.18 -4.46
C LYS A 113 9.30 4.48 -5.77
N SER A 114 10.24 3.63 -6.19
CA SER A 114 10.97 3.84 -7.44
C SER A 114 10.07 3.78 -8.68
N ILE A 115 9.06 2.91 -8.68
CA ILE A 115 8.09 2.85 -9.78
C ILE A 115 7.26 4.14 -9.87
N LEU A 116 6.80 4.68 -8.73
CA LEU A 116 6.10 5.96 -8.74
C LEU A 116 6.99 7.09 -9.25
N GLU A 117 8.26 7.13 -8.84
CA GLU A 117 9.25 8.10 -9.35
C GLU A 117 9.51 7.94 -10.85
N LEU A 118 9.62 6.71 -11.36
CA LEU A 118 9.82 6.42 -12.78
C LEU A 118 8.61 6.84 -13.63
N VAL A 119 7.41 6.44 -13.24
CA VAL A 119 6.18 6.84 -13.95
C VAL A 119 6.01 8.36 -13.91
N HIS A 120 6.30 8.99 -12.77
CA HIS A 120 6.25 10.44 -12.62
C HIS A 120 7.20 11.16 -13.58
N SER A 121 8.41 10.63 -13.79
CA SER A 121 9.41 11.21 -14.70
C SER A 121 8.99 11.21 -16.18
N VAL A 122 8.11 10.28 -16.57
CA VAL A 122 7.60 10.15 -17.95
C VAL A 122 6.30 10.91 -18.14
N ASP A 123 5.43 10.94 -17.13
CA ASP A 123 4.04 11.43 -17.26
C ASP A 123 3.82 12.89 -16.85
N ASN A 124 4.88 13.64 -16.58
CA ASN A 124 4.84 15.06 -16.21
C ASN A 124 3.91 15.32 -15.00
N GLU A 125 4.16 14.57 -13.92
CA GLU A 125 3.71 14.82 -12.55
C GLU A 125 2.26 14.46 -12.14
N GLN A 126 1.46 13.76 -12.96
CA GLN A 126 0.06 13.45 -12.60
C GLN A 126 -0.25 11.96 -12.46
N ILE A 127 0.25 11.36 -11.38
CA ILE A 127 -0.16 10.02 -10.96
C ILE A 127 -1.45 10.14 -10.13
N TYR A 128 -2.44 9.32 -10.44
CA TYR A 128 -3.66 9.17 -9.67
C TYR A 128 -3.81 7.76 -9.14
N TYR A 129 -4.28 7.64 -7.89
CA TYR A 129 -4.55 6.34 -7.29
C TYR A 129 -5.95 5.86 -7.62
N ASP A 130 -6.04 4.65 -8.16
CA ASP A 130 -7.31 3.95 -8.39
C ASP A 130 -7.91 3.49 -7.07
N HIS A 131 -7.10 2.79 -6.26
CA HIS A 131 -7.49 2.29 -4.96
C HIS A 131 -6.32 2.06 -4.01
N PHE A 132 -6.65 1.98 -2.72
CA PHE A 132 -5.81 1.48 -1.63
C PHE A 132 -6.38 0.17 -1.12
N ALA A 133 -5.53 -0.76 -0.69
CA ALA A 133 -5.97 -2.03 -0.14
C ALA A 133 -5.41 -2.35 1.24
N PHE A 134 -6.23 -3.00 2.06
CA PHE A 134 -5.89 -3.42 3.42
C PHE A 134 -6.29 -4.89 3.65
N ARG A 135 -5.50 -5.57 4.49
CA ARG A 135 -5.75 -6.92 4.96
C ARG A 135 -5.98 -6.92 6.46
N THR A 136 -6.95 -7.69 6.92
CA THR A 136 -7.34 -7.76 8.34
C THR A 136 -7.67 -9.19 8.78
N PHE A 137 -7.84 -9.41 10.09
CA PHE A 137 -8.31 -10.68 10.66
C PHE A 137 -9.78 -10.56 11.05
N GLY A 138 -10.65 -11.40 10.48
CA GLY A 138 -12.09 -11.43 10.76
C GLY A 138 -12.41 -12.08 12.10
N VAL A 139 -11.87 -11.54 13.19
CA VAL A 139 -12.05 -12.04 14.57
C VAL A 139 -11.94 -10.90 15.57
N ASN A 140 -12.68 -10.97 16.68
CA ASN A 140 -12.58 -10.02 17.81
C ASN A 140 -12.66 -8.53 17.42
N GLY A 141 -13.40 -8.22 16.34
CA GLY A 141 -13.52 -6.86 15.82
C GLY A 141 -12.26 -6.30 15.17
N HIS A 142 -11.26 -7.13 14.84
CA HIS A 142 -10.06 -6.77 14.07
C HIS A 142 -10.26 -6.86 12.55
N GLY A 143 -11.49 -7.15 12.09
CA GLY A 143 -11.83 -7.36 10.68
C GLY A 143 -11.99 -6.06 9.89
N ILE A 144 -12.77 -6.14 8.81
CA ILE A 144 -13.03 -5.04 7.88
C ILE A 144 -13.50 -3.78 8.60
N ASP A 145 -14.41 -3.91 9.56
CA ASP A 145 -15.00 -2.78 10.28
C ASP A 145 -13.97 -1.93 11.04
N SER A 146 -12.91 -2.56 11.53
CA SER A 146 -11.84 -1.87 12.27
C SER A 146 -11.15 -0.79 11.42
N MET A 147 -10.97 -1.10 10.13
CA MET A 147 -10.33 -0.21 9.17
C MET A 147 -11.34 0.60 8.36
N ALA A 148 -12.52 0.05 8.07
CA ALA A 148 -13.57 0.73 7.31
C ALA A 148 -14.09 2.00 7.99
N ARG A 149 -14.11 2.01 9.33
CA ARG A 149 -14.69 3.10 10.12
C ARG A 149 -14.19 4.49 9.73
N ILE A 150 -12.87 4.67 9.58
CA ILE A 150 -12.32 5.98 9.19
C ILE A 150 -12.85 6.44 7.83
N PHE A 151 -12.95 5.53 6.87
CA PHE A 151 -13.43 5.87 5.53
C PHE A 151 -14.92 6.23 5.56
N LEU A 152 -15.73 5.48 6.30
CA LEU A 152 -17.15 5.76 6.49
C LEU A 152 -17.37 7.11 7.20
N ASP A 153 -16.58 7.43 8.22
CA ASP A 153 -16.61 8.72 8.91
C ASP A 153 -16.31 9.90 7.97
N PHE A 154 -15.53 9.66 6.90
CA PHE A 154 -15.24 10.62 5.83
C PHE A 154 -16.11 10.45 4.57
N GLY A 155 -17.26 9.79 4.69
CA GLY A 155 -18.29 9.77 3.65
C GLY A 155 -18.07 8.78 2.51
N TYR A 156 -17.14 7.82 2.68
CA TYR A 156 -17.09 6.67 1.80
C TYR A 156 -18.36 5.83 1.95
N VAL A 157 -18.73 5.13 0.87
CA VAL A 157 -19.91 4.26 0.85
C VAL A 157 -19.45 2.84 0.58
N GLN A 158 -19.83 1.91 1.45
CA GLN A 158 -19.60 0.48 1.26
C GLN A 158 -20.34 -0.03 0.03
N ARG A 159 -19.69 -0.92 -0.72
CA ARG A 159 -20.16 -1.50 -1.97
C ARG A 159 -20.19 -3.01 -1.88
N GLU A 160 -20.10 -3.69 -3.02
CA GLU A 160 -20.30 -5.13 -3.13
C GLU A 160 -19.33 -5.95 -2.24
N GLU A 161 -19.83 -7.08 -1.78
CA GLU A 161 -19.03 -8.12 -1.12
C GLU A 161 -18.34 -8.99 -2.17
N LEU A 162 -17.08 -9.34 -1.93
CA LEU A 162 -16.33 -10.34 -2.69
C LEU A 162 -15.94 -11.49 -1.77
N ARG A 163 -16.07 -12.73 -2.24
CA ARG A 163 -15.68 -13.94 -1.48
C ARG A 163 -14.61 -14.73 -2.22
N PHE A 164 -13.67 -15.25 -1.45
CA PHE A 164 -12.56 -16.08 -1.94
C PHE A 164 -12.53 -17.38 -1.12
N PRO A 165 -13.43 -18.35 -1.40
CA PRO A 165 -13.59 -19.54 -0.56
C PRO A 165 -12.30 -20.34 -0.39
N ALA A 166 -11.52 -20.50 -1.47
CA ALA A 166 -10.25 -21.23 -1.42
C ALA A 166 -9.21 -20.58 -0.48
N LYS A 167 -9.24 -19.25 -0.36
CA LYS A 167 -8.35 -18.47 0.51
C LYS A 167 -8.97 -18.17 1.88
N LYS A 168 -10.22 -18.59 2.10
CA LYS A 168 -11.01 -18.28 3.30
C LYS A 168 -11.09 -16.78 3.56
N LEU A 169 -11.26 -15.97 2.51
CA LEU A 169 -11.36 -14.51 2.62
C LEU A 169 -12.74 -14.01 2.21
N LYS A 170 -13.14 -12.89 2.82
CA LYS A 170 -14.13 -11.99 2.23
C LYS A 170 -13.57 -10.57 2.15
N ALA A 171 -14.13 -9.76 1.29
CA ALA A 171 -13.76 -8.36 1.15
C ALA A 171 -14.97 -7.48 0.86
N PHE A 172 -14.87 -6.22 1.24
CA PHE A 172 -15.73 -5.14 0.77
C PHE A 172 -14.84 -4.09 0.12
N TRP A 173 -15.40 -3.37 -0.85
CA TRP A 173 -14.80 -2.13 -1.30
C TRP A 173 -15.69 -0.94 -0.99
N PHE A 174 -15.09 0.24 -0.97
CA PHE A 174 -15.72 1.48 -0.56
C PHE A 174 -15.45 2.54 -1.62
N SER A 175 -16.51 3.10 -2.18
CA SER A 175 -16.40 4.18 -3.15
C SER A 175 -16.22 5.52 -2.43
N PRO A 176 -15.34 6.42 -2.93
CA PRO A 176 -15.09 7.70 -2.29
C PRO A 176 -16.30 8.64 -2.38
N PRO A 177 -16.41 9.61 -1.45
CA PRO A 177 -17.37 10.71 -1.58
C PRO A 177 -17.07 11.56 -2.82
N LYS A 178 -18.10 12.25 -3.35
CA LYS A 178 -17.91 13.23 -4.43
C LYS A 178 -17.28 14.49 -3.85
N VAL A 179 -15.97 14.63 -4.00
CA VAL A 179 -15.21 15.80 -3.55
C VAL A 179 -14.68 16.55 -4.77
N GLN A 180 -14.87 17.87 -4.80
CA GLN A 180 -14.22 18.72 -5.78
C GLN A 180 -12.75 18.87 -5.38
N PHE A 181 -11.83 18.34 -6.19
CA PHE A 181 -10.40 18.56 -6.03
C PHE A 181 -9.98 19.71 -6.96
N SER A 182 -9.01 20.51 -6.53
CA SER A 182 -8.42 21.55 -7.37
C SER A 182 -7.64 20.93 -8.51
N ASP A 183 -7.76 21.50 -9.71
CA ASP A 183 -6.93 21.16 -10.85
C ASP A 183 -5.44 21.27 -10.47
N GLY A 184 -4.72 20.14 -10.45
CA GLY A 184 -3.29 20.08 -10.15
C GLY A 184 -2.86 19.13 -9.02
N GLY A 185 -3.77 18.52 -8.26
CA GLY A 185 -3.41 17.50 -7.27
C GLY A 185 -2.97 16.17 -7.91
N ALA A 186 -2.06 15.45 -7.26
CA ALA A 186 -1.61 14.09 -7.62
C ALA A 186 -1.53 13.19 -6.37
N GLY A 187 -1.44 11.88 -6.56
CA GLY A 187 -1.43 10.88 -5.48
C GLY A 187 -2.64 11.06 -4.56
N VAL A 188 -2.40 11.11 -3.24
CA VAL A 188 -3.44 11.35 -2.21
C VAL A 188 -4.10 12.73 -2.26
N ASN A 189 -3.50 13.69 -2.98
CA ASN A 189 -4.06 15.03 -3.18
C ASN A 189 -4.90 15.13 -4.48
N GLY A 190 -4.98 14.05 -5.26
CA GLY A 190 -5.85 13.95 -6.43
C GLY A 190 -7.29 13.55 -6.09
N PRO A 191 -8.03 12.96 -7.06
CA PRO A 191 -9.26 12.23 -6.77
C PRO A 191 -8.99 11.19 -5.69
N LEU A 192 -9.92 11.08 -4.73
CA LEU A 192 -9.79 10.12 -3.64
C LEU A 192 -9.82 8.68 -4.20
N PRO A 193 -8.92 7.80 -3.74
CA PRO A 193 -8.90 6.40 -4.18
C PRO A 193 -10.11 5.65 -3.63
N ARG A 194 -10.54 4.61 -4.34
CA ARG A 194 -11.40 3.56 -3.75
C ARG A 194 -10.65 2.85 -2.64
N ILE A 195 -11.35 2.23 -1.70
CA ILE A 195 -10.71 1.42 -0.65
C ILE A 195 -11.17 -0.01 -0.78
N PHE A 196 -10.24 -0.96 -0.79
CA PHE A 196 -10.51 -2.39 -0.75
C PHE A 196 -10.05 -2.94 0.60
N ILE A 197 -10.95 -3.54 1.37
CA ILE A 197 -10.62 -4.10 2.69
C ILE A 197 -11.04 -5.56 2.70
N SER A 198 -10.07 -6.44 2.96
CA SER A 198 -10.29 -7.87 3.09
C SER A 198 -10.11 -8.33 4.53
N GLU A 199 -10.82 -9.38 4.91
CA GLU A 199 -10.59 -10.11 6.16
C GLU A 199 -10.48 -11.61 5.94
N LEU A 200 -9.58 -12.22 6.70
CA LEU A 200 -9.50 -13.67 6.84
C LEU A 200 -10.64 -14.18 7.71
N LEU A 201 -11.37 -15.18 7.23
CA LEU A 201 -12.40 -15.90 7.98
C LEU A 201 -11.71 -16.86 8.94
N VAL A 202 -11.29 -16.34 10.10
CA VAL A 202 -10.45 -17.07 11.07
C VAL A 202 -11.11 -18.37 11.52
N ASP A 203 -12.43 -18.38 11.69
CA ASP A 203 -13.18 -19.56 12.13
C ASP A 203 -13.18 -20.72 11.11
N GLU A 204 -12.76 -20.48 9.87
CA GLU A 204 -12.60 -21.51 8.84
C GLU A 204 -11.18 -22.14 8.84
N LEU A 205 -10.25 -21.65 9.66
CA LEU A 205 -8.89 -22.18 9.79
C LEU A 205 -8.82 -23.39 10.73
N SER A 206 -7.68 -24.07 10.76
CA SER A 206 -7.39 -25.10 11.77
C SER A 206 -7.50 -24.53 13.19
N PRO A 207 -7.89 -25.34 14.20
CA PRO A 207 -7.91 -24.90 15.59
C PRO A 207 -6.59 -24.29 16.06
N GLN A 208 -5.46 -24.82 15.59
CA GLN A 208 -4.12 -24.33 15.90
C GLN A 208 -3.89 -22.91 15.35
N ALA A 209 -4.23 -22.66 14.08
CA ALA A 209 -4.12 -21.32 13.50
C ALA A 209 -5.07 -20.32 14.16
N GLN A 210 -6.29 -20.76 14.49
CA GLN A 210 -7.25 -19.95 15.26
C GLN A 210 -6.68 -19.54 16.62
N GLU A 211 -6.11 -20.47 17.37
CA GLU A 211 -5.49 -20.22 18.67
C GLU A 211 -4.34 -19.20 18.57
N ILE A 212 -3.46 -19.35 17.57
CA ILE A 212 -2.37 -18.40 17.32
C ILE A 212 -2.93 -16.99 17.03
N ILE A 213 -3.90 -16.86 16.12
CA ILE A 213 -4.46 -15.53 15.77
C ILE A 213 -5.18 -14.91 16.97
N ARG A 214 -5.93 -15.71 17.74
CA ARG A 214 -6.64 -15.25 18.94
C ARG A 214 -5.68 -14.79 20.03
N LYS A 215 -4.56 -15.50 20.23
CA LYS A 215 -3.48 -15.07 21.15
C LYS A 215 -3.05 -13.62 20.90
N TYR A 216 -2.85 -13.22 19.64
CA TYR A 216 -2.41 -11.86 19.30
C TYR A 216 -3.55 -10.84 19.32
N THR A 217 -4.73 -11.21 18.79
CA THR A 217 -5.87 -10.29 18.70
C THR A 217 -6.52 -10.03 20.06
N ASP A 218 -6.60 -11.01 20.96
CA ASP A 218 -7.16 -10.82 22.31
C ASP A 218 -6.28 -9.90 23.17
N VAL A 219 -4.96 -10.08 23.10
CA VAL A 219 -3.98 -9.24 23.85
C VAL A 219 -3.93 -7.82 23.31
N SER A 220 -4.30 -7.61 22.03
CA SER A 220 -4.41 -6.27 21.45
C SER A 220 -5.46 -5.40 22.16
N GLY A 221 -6.40 -6.00 22.91
CA GLY A 221 -7.39 -5.28 23.69
C GLY A 221 -8.27 -4.38 22.81
N ASN A 222 -8.15 -3.06 22.98
CA ASN A 222 -8.85 -2.07 22.15
C ASN A 222 -8.05 -1.66 20.89
N GLY A 223 -6.97 -2.36 20.55
CA GLY A 223 -6.10 -2.02 19.42
C GLY A 223 -6.83 -1.94 18.07
N ASN A 224 -7.88 -2.75 17.89
CA ASN A 224 -8.77 -2.66 16.74
C ASN A 224 -9.46 -1.29 16.57
N LYS A 225 -9.74 -0.56 17.65
CA LYS A 225 -10.30 0.80 17.60
C LYS A 225 -9.31 1.84 17.09
N HIS A 226 -8.03 1.47 16.95
CA HIS A 226 -6.93 2.33 16.54
C HIS A 226 -6.24 1.84 15.26
N ALA A 227 -6.90 1.00 14.45
CA ALA A 227 -6.36 0.44 13.20
C ALA A 227 -5.79 1.51 12.25
N THR A 228 -6.52 2.62 12.06
CA THR A 228 -6.06 3.77 11.25
C THR A 228 -4.77 4.37 11.79
N LEU A 229 -4.67 4.57 13.10
CA LEU A 229 -3.47 5.12 13.74
C LEU A 229 -2.29 4.16 13.59
N ALA A 230 -2.52 2.86 13.79
CA ALA A 230 -1.52 1.82 13.59
C ALA A 230 -0.99 1.81 12.14
N SER A 231 -1.88 1.99 11.15
CA SER A 231 -1.51 2.12 9.74
C SER A 231 -0.64 3.35 9.48
N CYS A 232 -1.04 4.53 9.99
CA CYS A 232 -0.28 5.77 9.85
C CYS A 232 1.10 5.76 10.54
N LEU A 233 1.26 4.95 11.60
CA LEU A 233 2.51 4.82 12.35
C LEU A 233 3.36 3.62 11.90
N GLY A 234 2.84 2.77 11.00
CA GLY A 234 3.50 1.53 10.61
C GLY A 234 3.71 0.55 11.77
N SER A 235 2.79 0.53 12.72
CA SER A 235 2.90 -0.25 13.96
C SER A 235 1.91 -1.43 13.99
N LEU A 236 2.29 -2.51 14.69
CA LEU A 236 1.35 -3.57 15.04
C LEU A 236 0.51 -3.14 16.25
N THR A 237 -0.75 -3.55 16.29
CA THR A 237 -1.61 -3.34 17.47
C THR A 237 -1.47 -4.45 18.51
N TRP A 238 -0.72 -5.50 18.18
CA TRP A 238 -0.39 -6.63 19.04
C TRP A 238 1.13 -6.74 19.20
N GLU A 239 1.56 -7.57 20.14
CA GLU A 239 2.97 -7.85 20.38
C GLU A 239 3.62 -8.50 19.15
N LYS A 240 4.95 -8.37 19.02
CA LYS A 240 5.68 -9.03 17.94
C LYS A 240 5.46 -10.55 18.02
N PRO A 241 5.21 -11.23 16.89
CA PRO A 241 5.04 -12.66 16.91
C PRO A 241 6.37 -13.39 17.14
N SER A 242 6.29 -14.67 17.56
CA SER A 242 7.43 -15.59 17.43
C SER A 242 7.60 -16.07 15.98
N TYR A 243 8.82 -16.44 15.60
CA TYR A 243 9.06 -16.96 14.26
C TYR A 243 8.34 -18.30 14.02
N SER A 244 8.27 -19.15 15.04
CA SER A 244 7.56 -20.43 14.98
C SER A 244 6.07 -20.26 14.65
N GLU A 245 5.38 -19.31 15.30
CA GLU A 245 3.96 -19.05 15.05
C GLU A 245 3.74 -18.43 13.67
N PHE A 246 4.64 -17.56 13.22
CA PHE A 246 4.62 -17.06 11.84
C PHE A 246 4.75 -18.19 10.82
N GLN A 247 5.67 -19.13 11.01
CA GLN A 247 5.83 -20.28 10.11
C GLN A 247 4.60 -21.20 10.10
N GLN A 248 4.01 -21.44 11.28
CA GLN A 248 2.77 -22.22 11.38
C GLN A 248 1.64 -21.58 10.60
N LEU A 249 1.41 -20.27 10.77
CA LEU A 249 0.42 -19.56 9.95
C LEU A 249 0.78 -19.58 8.47
N ALA A 250 2.04 -19.36 8.09
CA ALA A 250 2.47 -19.34 6.70
C ALA A 250 2.23 -20.68 5.98
N SER A 251 2.32 -21.79 6.72
CA SER A 251 2.07 -23.13 6.17
C SER A 251 0.60 -23.41 5.84
N GLU A 252 -0.35 -22.69 6.47
CA GLU A 252 -1.78 -22.83 6.20
C GLU A 252 -2.35 -21.66 5.39
N SER A 253 -1.94 -20.43 5.69
CA SER A 253 -2.42 -19.20 5.09
C SER A 253 -1.34 -18.13 5.05
N GLU A 254 -0.76 -17.92 3.88
CA GLU A 254 0.19 -16.82 3.64
C GLU A 254 -0.44 -15.45 3.90
N TYR A 255 -1.75 -15.31 3.69
CA TYR A 255 -2.50 -14.12 4.09
C TYR A 255 -2.42 -13.91 5.61
N ALA A 256 -2.64 -14.96 6.40
CA ALA A 256 -2.57 -14.87 7.86
C ALA A 256 -1.16 -14.49 8.33
N ALA A 257 -0.13 -15.12 7.78
CA ALA A 257 1.26 -14.81 8.08
C ALA A 257 1.61 -13.36 7.72
N TRP A 258 1.16 -12.89 6.56
CA TRP A 258 1.34 -11.50 6.12
C TRP A 258 0.69 -10.52 7.11
N THR A 259 -0.58 -10.74 7.45
CA THR A 259 -1.32 -9.85 8.37
C THR A 259 -0.69 -9.86 9.75
N LEU A 260 -0.18 -10.99 10.23
CA LEU A 260 0.46 -11.09 11.55
C LEU A 260 1.68 -10.15 11.70
N VAL A 261 2.50 -10.00 10.67
CA VAL A 261 3.74 -9.19 10.71
C VAL A 261 3.59 -7.79 10.10
N ASN A 262 2.53 -7.54 9.32
CA ASN A 262 2.26 -6.23 8.71
C ASN A 262 1.10 -5.46 9.36
N GLY A 263 0.22 -6.12 10.10
CA GLY A 263 -0.94 -5.52 10.75
C GLY A 263 -1.84 -4.78 9.76
N TYR A 264 -2.21 -3.55 10.10
CA TYR A 264 -3.06 -2.67 9.27
C TYR A 264 -2.27 -1.83 8.26
N ALA A 265 -1.03 -2.20 7.94
CA ALA A 265 -0.27 -1.50 6.90
C ALA A 265 -1.03 -1.53 5.57
N LEU A 266 -0.88 -0.44 4.80
CA LEU A 266 -1.36 -0.35 3.43
C LEU A 266 -0.69 -1.46 2.60
N ASN A 267 -1.48 -2.42 2.12
CA ASN A 267 -0.98 -3.60 1.42
C ASN A 267 -0.53 -3.29 -0.01
N HIS A 268 -1.19 -2.33 -0.66
CA HIS A 268 -0.74 -1.76 -1.93
C HIS A 268 -1.50 -0.47 -2.23
N VAL A 269 -0.87 0.35 -3.07
CA VAL A 269 -1.52 1.41 -3.84
C VAL A 269 -1.63 0.99 -5.29
N THR A 270 -2.59 1.55 -6.00
CA THR A 270 -2.85 1.20 -7.40
C THR A 270 -2.79 2.43 -8.29
N ILE A 271 -1.91 2.44 -9.29
CA ILE A 271 -1.87 3.52 -10.30
C ILE A 271 -3.05 3.34 -11.26
N SER A 272 -3.85 4.40 -11.42
CA SER A 272 -4.91 4.48 -12.42
C SER A 272 -4.31 4.79 -13.80
N THR A 273 -3.90 3.74 -14.52
CA THR A 273 -3.19 3.87 -15.80
C THR A 273 -3.97 4.71 -16.81
N HIS A 274 -5.29 4.52 -16.93
CA HIS A 274 -6.15 5.26 -17.86
C HIS A 274 -6.21 6.79 -17.62
N ARG A 275 -5.60 7.30 -16.55
CA ARG A 275 -5.49 8.73 -16.25
C ARG A 275 -4.10 9.32 -16.55
N LEU A 276 -3.13 8.48 -16.87
CA LEU A 276 -1.81 8.92 -17.33
C LEU A 276 -1.94 9.62 -18.69
N LYS A 277 -1.07 10.58 -18.97
CA LYS A 277 -1.10 11.40 -20.19
C LYS A 277 -0.23 10.87 -21.32
N SER A 278 0.83 10.15 -20.97
CA SER A 278 1.77 9.51 -21.88
C SER A 278 1.22 8.21 -22.46
N ASN A 279 2.03 7.53 -23.26
CA ASN A 279 1.76 6.18 -23.76
C ASN A 279 1.62 5.13 -22.64
N LEU A 280 2.09 5.42 -21.41
CA LEU A 280 1.92 4.56 -20.24
C LEU A 280 0.46 4.42 -19.79
N ARG A 281 -0.45 5.19 -20.40
CA ARG A 281 -1.89 5.07 -20.16
C ARG A 281 -2.47 3.69 -20.46
N SER A 282 -1.90 3.00 -21.46
CA SER A 282 -2.20 1.60 -21.75
C SER A 282 -1.47 0.72 -20.73
N ILE A 283 -2.19 -0.11 -19.99
CA ILE A 283 -1.59 -1.00 -18.98
C ILE A 283 -0.56 -1.96 -19.57
N LYS A 284 -0.73 -2.35 -20.84
CA LYS A 284 0.26 -3.19 -21.54
C LYS A 284 1.58 -2.44 -21.76
N SER A 285 1.49 -1.18 -22.15
CA SER A 285 2.66 -0.31 -22.34
C SER A 285 3.33 0.00 -21.00
N LEU A 286 2.54 0.21 -19.95
CA LEU A 286 3.09 0.36 -18.60
C LEU A 286 3.79 -0.91 -18.13
N ASN A 287 3.19 -2.09 -18.29
CA ASN A 287 3.83 -3.36 -17.89
C ASN A 287 5.18 -3.55 -18.57
N GLN A 288 5.24 -3.34 -19.89
CA GLN A 288 6.49 -3.41 -20.63
C GLN A 288 7.52 -2.41 -20.10
N PHE A 289 7.12 -1.16 -19.85
CA PHE A 289 8.00 -0.14 -19.28
C PHE A 289 8.54 -0.55 -17.90
N ILE A 290 7.72 -1.14 -17.04
CA ILE A 290 8.14 -1.59 -15.70
C ILE A 290 9.13 -2.76 -15.79
N GLU A 291 8.88 -3.73 -16.69
CA GLU A 291 9.78 -4.87 -16.92
C GLU A 291 11.11 -4.44 -17.54
N GLU A 292 11.09 -3.51 -18.51
CA GLU A 292 12.30 -2.94 -19.14
C GLU A 292 13.18 -2.17 -18.14
N ASN A 293 12.58 -1.61 -17.08
CA ASN A 293 13.31 -0.99 -15.96
C ASN A 293 13.74 -1.99 -14.87
N GLY A 294 13.55 -3.30 -15.09
CA GLY A 294 14.10 -4.37 -14.25
C GLY A 294 13.21 -4.80 -13.08
N TYR A 295 11.95 -4.34 -13.02
CA TYR A 295 11.01 -4.76 -11.97
C TYR A 295 10.21 -5.98 -12.41
N LYS A 296 10.00 -6.92 -11.49
CA LYS A 296 9.23 -8.14 -11.75
C LYS A 296 7.74 -7.91 -11.52
N LEU A 297 6.93 -8.34 -12.48
CA LEU A 297 5.48 -8.39 -12.35
C LEU A 297 5.02 -9.77 -11.85
N ASN A 298 3.92 -9.78 -11.09
CA ASN A 298 3.27 -11.00 -10.63
C ASN A 298 2.78 -11.81 -11.84
N SER A 299 3.33 -13.01 -11.99
CA SER A 299 3.08 -13.91 -13.12
C SER A 299 1.92 -14.89 -12.92
N GLU A 300 1.31 -14.94 -11.73
CA GLU A 300 0.24 -15.89 -11.40
C GLU A 300 -1.01 -15.59 -12.23
N GLY A 301 -1.52 -16.58 -12.98
CA GLY A 301 -2.61 -16.36 -13.94
C GLY A 301 -2.23 -15.45 -15.13
N GLY A 302 -0.93 -15.27 -15.42
CA GLY A 302 -0.41 -14.34 -16.42
C GLY A 302 -0.20 -12.93 -15.86
N VAL A 303 0.71 -12.14 -16.43
CA VAL A 303 1.04 -10.78 -15.92
C VAL A 303 -0.20 -9.87 -15.86
N LEU A 304 -1.02 -9.92 -16.91
CA LEU A 304 -2.22 -9.09 -17.05
C LEU A 304 -3.47 -9.91 -16.72
N LYS A 305 -4.15 -9.54 -15.64
CA LYS A 305 -5.44 -10.10 -15.23
C LYS A 305 -6.54 -9.27 -15.87
N VAL A 306 -7.50 -9.93 -16.50
CA VAL A 306 -8.58 -9.27 -17.24
C VAL A 306 -9.90 -9.82 -16.73
N SER A 307 -10.80 -8.93 -16.33
CA SER A 307 -12.13 -9.31 -15.88
C SER A 307 -12.92 -10.01 -17.00
N PRO A 308 -13.92 -10.85 -16.68
CA PRO A 308 -14.71 -11.55 -17.70
C PRO A 308 -15.41 -10.62 -18.71
N ASP A 309 -15.79 -9.41 -18.29
CA ASP A 309 -16.36 -8.39 -19.17
C ASP A 309 -15.30 -7.68 -20.06
N GLY A 310 -14.00 -7.91 -19.80
CA GLY A 310 -12.89 -7.29 -20.51
C GLY A 310 -12.61 -5.84 -20.12
N LEU A 311 -13.32 -5.28 -19.14
CA LEU A 311 -13.34 -3.84 -18.85
C LEU A 311 -12.47 -3.42 -17.65
N LEU A 312 -12.00 -4.36 -16.84
CA LEU A 312 -11.06 -4.13 -15.75
C LEU A 312 -9.80 -4.97 -16.00
N LEU A 313 -8.70 -4.28 -16.26
CA LEU A 313 -7.39 -4.86 -16.48
C LEU A 313 -6.48 -4.50 -15.33
N GLN A 314 -5.77 -5.48 -14.78
CA GLN A 314 -4.93 -5.30 -13.60
C GLN A 314 -3.61 -6.06 -13.75
N SER A 315 -2.55 -5.48 -13.23
CA SER A 315 -1.24 -6.10 -13.07
C SER A 315 -0.59 -5.55 -11.80
N SER A 316 0.38 -6.26 -11.25
CA SER A 316 1.05 -5.83 -10.02
C SER A 316 2.50 -6.29 -10.01
N THR A 317 3.34 -5.62 -9.23
CA THR A 317 4.67 -6.13 -8.95
C THR A 317 4.60 -7.34 -8.03
N VAL A 318 5.70 -8.09 -8.00
CA VAL A 318 6.00 -8.94 -6.84
C VAL A 318 6.27 -8.03 -5.63
N ALA A 319 5.85 -8.43 -4.43
CA ALA A 319 6.05 -7.64 -3.22
C ALA A 319 7.53 -7.50 -2.86
N ASP A 320 7.87 -6.37 -2.23
CA ASP A 320 9.15 -6.23 -1.54
C ASP A 320 9.17 -7.14 -0.30
N SER A 321 10.37 -7.44 0.19
CA SER A 321 10.57 -8.08 1.48
C SER A 321 11.41 -7.22 2.39
N VAL A 322 11.13 -7.27 3.70
CA VAL A 322 11.84 -6.49 4.71
C VAL A 322 12.37 -7.40 5.80
N SER A 323 13.48 -7.00 6.43
CA SER A 323 13.97 -7.70 7.62
C SER A 323 13.02 -7.46 8.79
N PHE A 324 12.62 -8.54 9.45
CA PHE A 324 11.75 -8.53 10.61
C PHE A 324 12.38 -9.32 11.76
N GLN A 325 12.56 -8.64 12.89
CA GLN A 325 13.01 -9.25 14.13
C GLN A 325 11.80 -9.67 14.98
N PHE A 326 11.63 -10.98 15.12
CA PHE A 326 10.59 -11.65 15.91
C PHE A 326 10.84 -11.53 17.41
N ALA A 327 9.82 -11.83 18.23
CA ALA A 327 9.88 -11.70 19.68
C ALA A 327 10.89 -12.67 20.35
N ASP A 328 11.18 -13.79 19.69
CA ASP A 328 12.19 -14.78 20.10
C ASP A 328 13.62 -14.40 19.67
N GLY A 329 13.83 -13.18 19.16
CA GLY A 329 15.13 -12.65 18.76
C GLY A 329 15.61 -13.11 17.38
N ILE A 330 14.85 -13.97 16.70
CA ILE A 330 15.15 -14.42 15.35
C ILE A 330 14.87 -13.29 14.36
N GLU A 331 15.76 -13.08 13.40
CA GLU A 331 15.58 -12.11 12.31
C GLU A 331 15.44 -12.84 10.96
N LYS A 332 14.37 -12.55 10.22
CA LYS A 332 14.12 -13.12 8.88
C LYS A 332 13.52 -12.09 7.94
N SER A 333 13.70 -12.34 6.65
CA SER A 333 13.00 -11.61 5.59
C SER A 333 11.53 -12.04 5.55
N VAL A 334 10.61 -11.07 5.58
CA VAL A 334 9.16 -11.30 5.47
C VAL A 334 8.57 -10.46 4.34
N PRO A 335 7.51 -10.91 3.67
CA PRO A 335 6.84 -10.11 2.64
C PRO A 335 6.28 -8.82 3.23
N CYS A 336 6.52 -7.72 2.53
CA CYS A 336 5.86 -6.45 2.78
C CYS A 336 4.80 -6.22 1.70
N SER A 337 4.81 -5.08 1.02
CA SER A 337 3.74 -4.67 0.12
C SER A 337 4.22 -4.67 -1.33
N TYR A 338 3.28 -4.51 -2.26
CA TYR A 338 3.54 -4.37 -3.69
C TYR A 338 2.82 -3.13 -4.23
N ILE A 339 3.09 -2.76 -5.48
CA ILE A 339 2.31 -1.75 -6.20
C ILE A 339 1.49 -2.42 -7.30
N GLU A 340 0.26 -1.96 -7.50
CA GLU A 340 -0.63 -2.42 -8.56
C GLU A 340 -0.83 -1.34 -9.63
N PHE A 341 -1.25 -1.77 -10.81
CA PHE A 341 -1.65 -0.94 -11.94
C PHE A 341 -3.03 -1.41 -12.41
N ALA A 342 -3.95 -0.47 -12.63
CA ALA A 342 -5.29 -0.77 -13.11
C ALA A 342 -5.67 0.11 -14.30
N GLU A 343 -6.31 -0.50 -15.29
CA GLU A 343 -6.98 0.19 -16.40
C GLU A 343 -8.47 -0.14 -16.38
N ARG A 344 -9.29 0.90 -16.26
CA ARG A 344 -10.76 0.79 -16.33
C ARG A 344 -11.23 1.26 -17.70
N LEU A 345 -11.76 0.36 -18.51
CA LEU A 345 -12.28 0.69 -19.83
C LEU A 345 -13.67 1.33 -19.75
N VAL A 346 -14.02 2.05 -20.82
CA VAL A 346 -15.30 2.73 -20.98
C VAL A 346 -16.42 1.70 -21.10
N LEU A 347 -17.51 1.91 -20.38
CA LEU A 347 -18.68 1.03 -20.43
C LEU A 347 -19.31 1.05 -21.84
N PRO A 348 -19.92 -0.06 -22.31
CA PRO A 348 -20.46 -0.17 -23.66
C PRO A 348 -21.47 0.92 -24.04
N GLU A 349 -22.28 1.39 -23.09
CA GLU A 349 -23.27 2.46 -23.28
C GLU A 349 -22.62 3.83 -23.58
N TYR A 350 -21.35 4.03 -23.23
CA TYR A 350 -20.60 5.26 -23.45
C TYR A 350 -19.55 5.16 -24.57
N LYS A 351 -19.54 4.06 -25.33
CA LYS A 351 -18.51 3.78 -26.36
C LYS A 351 -18.35 4.88 -27.43
N ASN A 352 -19.39 5.68 -27.65
CA ASN A 352 -19.42 6.74 -28.66
C ASN A 352 -18.97 8.10 -28.12
N LEU A 353 -18.70 8.23 -26.82
CA LEU A 353 -18.15 9.46 -26.27
C LEU A 353 -16.74 9.69 -26.80
N SER A 354 -16.43 10.94 -27.13
CA SER A 354 -15.04 11.28 -27.44
C SER A 354 -14.19 11.11 -26.19
N GLU A 355 -12.92 10.78 -26.37
CA GLU A 355 -11.99 10.55 -25.26
C GLU A 355 -11.91 11.73 -24.28
N LYS A 356 -12.09 12.96 -24.77
CA LYS A 356 -12.10 14.20 -23.97
C LYS A 356 -13.33 14.32 -23.08
N GLU A 357 -14.43 13.64 -23.41
CA GLU A 357 -15.68 13.64 -22.67
C GLU A 357 -15.79 12.48 -21.67
N VAL A 358 -14.92 11.47 -21.80
CA VAL A 358 -14.88 10.32 -20.90
C VAL A 358 -14.48 10.77 -19.51
N LYS A 359 -15.31 10.45 -18.52
CA LYS A 359 -15.09 10.69 -17.09
C LYS A 359 -15.01 9.34 -16.37
N GLU A 360 -14.54 9.35 -15.12
CA GLU A 360 -14.39 8.13 -14.31
C GLU A 360 -15.67 7.30 -14.24
N PHE A 361 -16.83 7.95 -14.07
CA PHE A 361 -18.11 7.26 -13.97
C PHE A 361 -18.61 6.67 -15.30
N HIS A 362 -17.96 6.99 -16.44
CA HIS A 362 -18.21 6.32 -17.71
C HIS A 362 -17.42 5.01 -17.86
N ARG A 363 -16.57 4.66 -16.88
CA ARG A 363 -15.69 3.48 -16.91
C ARG A 363 -16.19 2.41 -15.94
N ARG A 364 -15.75 1.16 -16.15
CA ARG A 364 -16.04 0.02 -15.27
C ARG A 364 -15.59 0.31 -13.83
N ASP A 365 -16.56 0.48 -12.94
CA ASP A 365 -16.33 0.69 -11.50
C ASP A 365 -16.22 -0.65 -10.75
N GLY A 366 -15.82 -0.65 -9.48
CA GLY A 366 -15.75 -1.85 -8.64
C GLY A 366 -14.57 -2.78 -8.93
N PHE A 367 -14.67 -4.03 -8.49
CA PHE A 367 -13.60 -5.03 -8.52
C PHE A 367 -14.09 -6.33 -9.16
N GLU A 368 -13.16 -7.26 -9.41
CA GLU A 368 -13.47 -8.57 -9.98
C GLU A 368 -12.80 -9.70 -9.17
N VAL A 369 -13.59 -10.68 -8.72
CA VAL A 369 -13.10 -11.79 -7.85
C VAL A 369 -11.97 -12.56 -8.53
N GLY A 370 -12.13 -12.90 -9.82
CA GLY A 370 -11.12 -13.65 -10.56
C GLY A 370 -9.76 -12.93 -10.64
N ASN A 371 -9.77 -11.61 -10.85
CA ASN A 371 -8.55 -10.82 -10.87
C ASN A 371 -7.93 -10.74 -9.46
N ALA A 372 -8.74 -10.37 -8.47
CA ALA A 372 -8.30 -10.17 -7.09
C ALA A 372 -7.68 -11.45 -6.49
N ASP A 373 -8.24 -12.62 -6.80
CA ASP A 373 -7.72 -13.93 -6.35
C ASP A 373 -6.25 -14.12 -6.73
N LYS A 374 -5.88 -13.74 -7.96
CA LYS A 374 -4.49 -13.85 -8.48
C LYS A 374 -3.59 -12.73 -8.00
N ILE A 375 -4.14 -11.56 -7.71
CA ILE A 375 -3.40 -10.41 -7.20
C ILE A 375 -2.99 -10.62 -5.73
N PHE A 376 -3.79 -11.33 -4.91
CA PHE A 376 -3.38 -11.67 -3.54
C PHE A 376 -2.04 -12.40 -3.49
N GLU A 377 -1.69 -13.14 -4.55
CA GLU A 377 -0.46 -13.93 -4.67
C GLU A 377 0.78 -13.07 -4.89
N SER A 378 0.68 -11.76 -5.07
CA SER A 378 1.84 -10.87 -5.17
C SER A 378 2.72 -10.88 -3.91
N THR A 379 2.16 -11.31 -2.77
CA THR A 379 2.89 -11.52 -1.50
C THR A 379 3.26 -12.98 -1.24
N SER A 380 3.00 -13.90 -2.19
CA SER A 380 3.27 -15.33 -2.00
C SER A 380 4.76 -15.63 -2.06
N SER A 381 5.19 -16.61 -1.26
CA SER A 381 6.53 -17.17 -1.25
C SER A 381 6.96 -17.65 -2.65
N ASP A 382 6.04 -18.23 -3.42
CA ASP A 382 6.29 -18.66 -4.79
C ASP A 382 6.62 -17.50 -5.72
N GLN A 383 5.93 -16.35 -5.63
CA GLN A 383 6.28 -15.17 -6.43
C GLN A 383 7.62 -14.57 -6.00
N LEU A 384 7.89 -14.52 -4.69
CA LEU A 384 9.10 -13.91 -4.13
C LEU A 384 10.38 -14.71 -4.47
N THR A 385 10.27 -16.03 -4.55
CA THR A 385 11.42 -16.93 -4.79
C THR A 385 11.64 -17.26 -6.27
N ARG A 386 10.67 -16.94 -7.14
CA ARG A 386 10.80 -17.13 -8.60
C ARG A 386 12.01 -16.36 -9.15
N ARG A 387 13.01 -17.11 -9.64
CA ARG A 387 14.12 -16.56 -10.43
C ARG A 387 13.57 -16.09 -11.78
N ALA A 388 14.09 -14.97 -12.30
CA ALA A 388 13.77 -14.55 -13.66
C ALA A 388 14.22 -15.67 -14.61
N ALA A 389 13.32 -16.13 -15.48
CA ALA A 389 13.59 -17.15 -16.49
C ALA A 389 14.52 -16.60 -17.57
#